data_AF-A0A6I2KX91-F1
#
_entry.id   AF-A0A6I2KX91-F1
#
_cell.length_a   1.000
_cell.length_b   1.000
_cell.length_c   1.000
_cell.angle_alpha   90.00
_cell.angle_beta   90.00
_cell.angle_gamma   90.00
#
_symmetry.space_group_name_H-M   'P 1'
#
loop_
_entity.id
_entity.type
_entity.pdbx_description
1 polymer ?
#
loop_
_entity_poly.entity_id
_entity_poly.type
_entity_poly.pdbx_seq_one_letter_code
_entity_poly.pdbx_strand_id
1 'polypeptide(L)'
;MRKLKRGQGMMEYVIIVAMIAVAAIGVYSVFGQTIRNQTSGLANEVAGKQSAAQISAAGDTATTAASRANTQKGMSEYNKDNDAK
;
A
#
# COMPACT_ATOMS: atom_id res chain seq x y z
N MET A 1 -17.11 -56.76 21.38
CA MET A 1 -18.02 -55.66 20.94
C MET A 1 -17.36 -54.32 21.23
N ARG A 2 -16.93 -53.59 20.19
CA ARG A 2 -16.31 -52.26 20.32
C ARG A 2 -17.43 -51.27 20.68
N LYS A 3 -17.46 -50.76 21.91
CA LYS A 3 -18.47 -49.77 22.34
C LYS A 3 -18.28 -48.50 21.50
N LEU A 4 -19.19 -48.24 20.57
CA LEU A 4 -19.27 -46.95 19.88
C LEU A 4 -19.64 -45.90 20.93
N LYS A 5 -18.69 -45.04 21.31
CA LYS A 5 -18.93 -43.92 22.21
C LYS A 5 -19.85 -42.92 21.50
N ARG A 6 -21.18 -43.07 21.65
CA ARG A 6 -22.15 -42.02 21.28
C ARG A 6 -21.80 -40.78 22.10
N GLY A 7 -21.22 -39.79 21.43
CA GLY A 7 -20.69 -38.56 22.05
C GLY A 7 -19.23 -38.26 21.71
N GLN A 8 -18.44 -39.25 21.27
CA GLN A 8 -17.04 -38.99 20.86
C GLN A 8 -16.98 -38.05 19.66
N GLY A 9 -17.87 -38.23 18.67
CA GLY A 9 -17.95 -37.33 17.51
C GLY A 9 -18.48 -35.93 17.84
N MET A 10 -19.35 -35.78 18.85
CA MET A 10 -19.89 -34.47 19.25
C MET A 10 -18.82 -33.60 19.91
N MET A 11 -18.02 -34.16 20.81
CA MET A 11 -16.93 -33.42 21.45
C MET A 11 -15.82 -33.06 20.47
N GLU A 12 -15.49 -33.97 19.54
CA GLU A 12 -14.50 -33.69 18.49
C GLU A 12 -14.95 -32.55 17.58
N TYR A 13 -16.24 -32.52 17.21
CA TYR A 13 -16.80 -31.44 16.41
C TYR A 13 -16.74 -30.09 17.14
N VAL A 14 -17.10 -30.07 18.43
CA VAL A 14 -17.04 -28.85 19.25
C VAL A 14 -15.60 -28.33 19.36
N ILE A 15 -14.63 -29.22 19.54
CA ILE A 15 -13.20 -28.84 19.59
C ILE A 15 -12.75 -28.25 18.25
N ILE A 16 -13.05 -28.91 17.13
CA ILE A 16 -12.67 -28.43 15.79
C ILE A 16 -13.30 -27.06 15.51
N VAL A 17 -14.59 -26.88 15.82
CA VAL A 17 -15.28 -25.59 15.63
C VAL A 17 -14.65 -24.50 16.49
N ALA A 18 -14.33 -24.80 17.76
CA ALA A 18 -13.65 -23.84 18.64
C ALA A 18 -12.28 -23.43 18.10
N MET A 19 -11.49 -24.37 17.57
CA MET A 19 -10.19 -24.06 16.96
C MET A 19 -10.32 -23.19 15.71
N ILE A 20 -11.29 -23.47 14.83
CA ILE A 20 -11.56 -22.66 13.64
C ILE A 20 -11.99 -21.24 14.04
N ALA A 21 -12.84 -21.09 15.06
CA ALA A 21 -13.29 -19.78 15.52
C ALA A 21 -12.13 -18.92 16.03
N VAL A 22 -11.22 -19.49 16.82
CA VAL A 22 -10.03 -18.78 17.32
C VAL A 22 -9.10 -18.40 16.17
N ALA A 23 -8.85 -19.30 15.23
CA ALA A 23 -8.04 -19.01 14.04
C ALA A 23 -8.67 -17.90 13.18
N ALA A 24 -9.99 -17.92 13.00
CA ALA A 24 -10.72 -16.93 12.21
C ALA A 24 -10.60 -15.52 12.81
N ILE A 25 -10.69 -15.35 14.14
CA ILE A 25 -10.52 -14.04 14.80
C ILE A 25 -9.14 -13.45 14.47
N GLY A 26 -8.08 -14.27 14.54
CA GLY A 26 -6.72 -13.86 14.20
C GLY A 26 -6.59 -13.43 12.74
N VAL A 27 -7.08 -14.25 11.81
CA VAL A 27 -7.03 -13.95 10.37
C VAL A 27 -7.85 -12.69 10.05
N TYR A 28 -9.07 -12.54 10.57
CA TYR A 28 -9.89 -11.36 10.30
C TYR A 28 -9.27 -10.06 10.82
N SER A 29 -8.53 -10.11 11.94
CA SER A 29 -7.84 -8.92 12.46
C SER A 29 -6.68 -8.47 11.55
N VAL A 30 -5.79 -9.39 11.17
CA VAL A 30 -4.60 -9.11 10.36
C VAL A 30 -4.97 -8.83 8.90
N PHE A 31 -5.88 -9.64 8.36
CA PHE A 31 -6.35 -9.50 6.98
C PHE A 31 -7.25 -8.26 6.83
N GLY A 32 -8.08 -7.94 7.83
CA GLY A 32 -8.89 -6.72 7.85
C GLY A 32 -8.05 -5.44 7.89
N GLN A 33 -6.95 -5.45 8.66
CA GLN A 33 -5.99 -4.33 8.66
C GLN A 33 -5.27 -4.20 7.31
N THR A 34 -4.87 -5.32 6.71
CA THR A 34 -4.21 -5.33 5.39
C THR A 34 -5.13 -4.82 4.28
N ILE A 35 -6.37 -5.33 4.22
CA ILE A 35 -7.38 -4.86 3.27
C ILE A 35 -7.64 -3.37 3.49
N ARG A 36 -7.86 -2.92 4.72
CA ARG A 36 -8.10 -1.49 4.99
C ARG A 36 -6.91 -0.62 4.54
N ASN A 37 -5.68 -1.04 4.78
CA ASN A 37 -4.49 -0.30 4.37
C ASN A 37 -4.36 -0.25 2.84
N GLN A 38 -4.58 -1.38 2.16
CA GLN A 38 -4.56 -1.44 0.69
C GLN A 38 -5.71 -0.64 0.08
N THR A 39 -6.93 -0.80 0.60
CA THR A 39 -8.10 -0.01 0.21
C THR A 39 -7.90 1.47 0.50
N SER A 40 -7.21 1.86 1.58
CA SER A 40 -6.87 3.26 1.84
C SER A 40 -5.84 3.78 0.83
N GLY A 41 -4.84 2.97 0.46
CA GLY A 41 -3.88 3.32 -0.60
C GLY A 41 -4.59 3.52 -1.94
N LEU A 42 -5.39 2.53 -2.35
CA LEU A 42 -6.24 2.58 -3.54
C LEU A 42 -7.23 3.75 -3.49
N ALA A 43 -7.89 4.00 -2.36
CA ALA A 43 -8.82 5.11 -2.21
C ALA A 43 -8.12 6.47 -2.26
N ASN A 44 -6.90 6.58 -1.73
CA ASN A 44 -6.11 7.81 -1.84
C ASN A 44 -5.62 8.05 -3.28
N GLU A 45 -5.31 6.96 -4.00
CA GLU A 45 -4.91 7.01 -5.41
C GLU A 45 -6.09 7.32 -6.33
N VAL A 46 -7.25 6.68 -6.11
CA VAL A 46 -8.52 6.97 -6.80
C VAL A 46 -9.05 8.36 -6.44
N ALA A 47 -8.88 8.81 -5.20
CA ALA A 47 -9.22 10.17 -4.77
C ALA A 47 -8.19 11.23 -5.23
N GLY A 48 -7.13 10.84 -5.96
CA GLY A 48 -6.13 11.76 -6.52
C GLY A 48 -5.26 12.47 -5.48
N LYS A 49 -5.29 12.06 -4.20
CA LYS A 49 -4.60 12.74 -3.10
C LYS A 49 -3.08 12.57 -3.15
N GLN A 50 -2.59 11.51 -3.79
CA GLN A 50 -1.16 11.29 -4.07
C GLN A 50 -0.77 11.65 -5.52
N SER A 51 -1.69 12.28 -6.25
CA SER A 51 -1.47 12.71 -7.61
C SER A 51 -1.36 14.22 -7.69
N ALA A 52 -2.16 15.01 -6.96
CA ALA A 52 -2.11 16.47 -7.08
C ALA A 52 -0.74 17.09 -6.72
N ALA A 53 -0.13 16.68 -5.60
CA ALA A 53 1.16 17.21 -5.18
C ALA A 53 2.30 16.75 -6.09
N GLN A 54 2.33 15.46 -6.45
CA GLN A 54 3.33 14.89 -7.36
C GLN A 54 3.17 15.39 -8.81
N ILE A 55 1.94 15.55 -9.30
CA ILE A 55 1.64 16.13 -10.62
C ILE A 55 2.03 17.61 -10.65
N SER A 56 1.76 18.36 -9.58
CA SER A 56 2.20 19.76 -9.47
C SER A 56 3.72 19.86 -9.48
N ALA A 57 4.41 19.07 -8.65
CA ALA A 57 5.88 19.04 -8.62
C ALA A 57 6.48 18.57 -9.95
N ALA A 58 5.84 17.62 -10.64
CA ALA A 58 6.24 17.18 -11.98
C ALA A 58 6.03 18.29 -13.03
N GLY A 59 4.92 19.03 -12.95
CA GLY A 59 4.64 20.19 -13.79
C GLY A 59 5.64 21.33 -13.57
N ASP A 60 6.00 21.61 -12.32
CA ASP A 60 7.00 22.62 -11.96
C ASP A 60 8.39 22.23 -12.44
N THR A 61 8.75 20.95 -12.30
CA THR A 61 10.02 20.41 -12.80
C THR A 61 10.07 20.45 -14.32
N ALA A 62 8.98 20.09 -15.01
CA ALA A 62 8.87 20.14 -16.46
C ALA A 62 8.99 21.58 -16.99
N THR A 63 8.32 22.53 -16.33
CA THR A 63 8.43 23.97 -16.64
C THR A 63 9.86 24.47 -16.46
N THR A 64 10.50 24.09 -15.36
CA THR A 64 11.90 24.46 -15.08
C THR A 64 12.86 23.85 -16.10
N ALA A 65 12.65 22.59 -16.49
CA ALA A 65 13.43 21.92 -17.51
C ALA A 65 13.25 22.56 -18.90
N ALA A 66 12.02 22.92 -19.27
CA ALA A 66 11.73 23.64 -20.52
C ALA A 66 12.38 25.03 -20.54
N SER A 67 12.35 25.75 -19.42
CA SER A 67 13.04 27.04 -19.27
C SER A 67 14.56 26.91 -19.40
N ARG A 68 15.15 25.89 -18.76
CA ARG A 68 16.58 25.58 -18.90
C ARG A 68 16.94 25.15 -20.32
N ALA A 69 16.08 24.42 -21.02
CA ALA A 69 16.31 24.00 -22.40
C ALA A 69 16.27 25.18 -23.38
N ASN A 70 15.42 26.18 -23.14
CA ASN A 70 15.38 27.43 -23.91
C ASN A 70 16.53 28.40 -23.57
N THR A 71 17.26 28.15 -22.49
CA THR A 71 18.45 28.92 -22.14
C THR A 71 19.65 28.26 -22.83
N GLN A 72 20.20 28.91 -23.86
CA GLN A 72 21.32 28.36 -24.62
C GLN A 72 22.58 28.25 -23.75
N LYS A 73 22.85 27.06 -23.20
CA LYS A 73 24.06 26.80 -22.42
C LYS A 73 25.29 26.73 -23.32
N GLY A 74 26.06 27.80 -23.36
CA GLY A 74 27.42 27.78 -23.90
C GLY A 74 28.41 27.21 -22.88
N MET A 75 29.65 26.94 -23.31
CA MET A 75 30.77 26.59 -22.42
C MET A 75 31.01 27.63 -21.30
N SER A 76 30.43 28.83 -21.41
CA SER A 76 30.46 29.92 -20.42
C SER A 76 29.45 29.74 -19.26
N GLU A 77 28.41 28.90 -19.41
CA GLU A 77 27.43 28.59 -18.35
C GLU A 77 27.68 27.25 -17.63
N TYR A 78 28.64 26.43 -18.07
CA TYR A 78 28.84 25.06 -17.55
C TYR A 78 29.05 25.00 -16.01
N ASN A 79 29.66 26.03 -15.42
CA ASN A 79 29.84 26.13 -13.96
C ASN A 79 28.66 26.77 -13.21
N LYS A 80 27.76 27.50 -13.89
CA LYS A 80 26.72 28.29 -13.20
C LYS A 80 25.61 27.42 -12.61
N ASP A 81 25.31 26.27 -13.21
CA ASP A 81 24.25 25.37 -12.71
C ASP A 81 24.72 24.39 -11.63
N ASN A 82 26.03 24.13 -11.50
CA ASN A 82 26.56 23.30 -10.42
C ASN A 82 26.87 24.11 -9.14
N ASP A 83 27.01 25.43 -9.25
CA ASP A 83 27.27 26.32 -8.11
C ASP A 83 25.98 26.90 -7.47
N ALA A 84 24.83 26.80 -8.15
CA ALA A 84 23.54 27.17 -7.58
C ALA A 84 22.96 25.98 -6.79
N LYS A 85 23.32 25.90 -5.51
CA LYS A 85 22.61 25.07 -4.50
C LYS A 85 21.10 25.25 -4.58
#